data_AF-A0A645HUM1-F1
#
_entry.id   AF-A0A645HUM1-F1
#
_cell.length_a   1.000
_cell.length_b   1.000
_cell.length_c   1.000
_cell.angle_alpha   90.00
_cell.angle_beta   90.00
_cell.angle_gamma   90.00
#
_symmetry.space_group_name_H-M   'P 1'
#
loop_
_entity.id
_entity.type
_entity.pdbx_description
1 polymer ?
#
loop_
_entity_poly.entity_id
_entity_poly.type
_entity_poly.pdbx_seq_one_letter_code
_entity_poly.pdbx_strand_id
1 'polypeptide(L)'
;MELDGSVKEIDLQPGQKMKVDTGNVAIYESTVSYGVERIKGFKNILFGGEGLFLTTVTGPGKVWLQTMTTQGFAKVIIPFLPKSN
;
A
#
# COMPACT_ATOMS: atom_id res chain seq x y z
N MET A 1 -7.28 15.65 0.22
CA MET A 1 -6.62 14.33 0.21
C MET A 1 -7.73 13.31 -0.05
N GLU A 2 -7.55 12.46 -1.05
CA GLU A 2 -8.52 11.45 -1.46
C GLU A 2 -8.00 10.07 -1.04
N LEU A 3 -8.90 9.17 -0.66
CA LEU A 3 -8.59 7.82 -0.19
C LEU A 3 -9.39 6.82 -1.02
N ASP A 4 -8.70 5.84 -1.62
CA ASP A 4 -9.27 4.92 -2.58
C ASP A 4 -9.93 3.72 -1.89
N GLY A 5 -11.22 3.51 -2.18
CA GLY A 5 -12.01 2.45 -1.56
C GLY A 5 -12.40 2.78 -0.12
N SER A 6 -12.15 1.86 0.80
CA SER A 6 -12.47 2.02 2.23
C SER A 6 -11.23 2.34 3.04
N VAL A 7 -11.42 3.02 4.18
CA VAL A 7 -10.35 3.36 5.12
C VAL A 7 -10.42 2.46 6.34
N LYS A 8 -9.27 1.91 6.74
CA LYS A 8 -9.10 1.17 7.99
C LYS A 8 -8.15 1.91 8.91
N GLU A 9 -8.63 2.24 10.09
CA GLU A 9 -7.82 2.85 11.15
C GLU A 9 -7.20 1.78 12.03
N ILE A 10 -5.92 1.94 12.35
CA ILE A 10 -5.19 1.00 13.21
C ILE A 10 -4.39 1.81 14.22
N ASP A 11 -4.57 1.48 15.50
CA ASP A 11 -3.80 2.05 16.59
C ASP A 11 -2.60 1.14 16.90
N LEU A 12 -1.39 1.62 16.61
CA LEU A 12 -0.16 0.86 16.84
C LEU A 12 0.34 1.15 18.25
N GLN A 13 0.53 0.09 19.03
CA GLN A 13 1.18 0.16 20.34
C GLN A 13 2.67 0.51 20.19
N PRO A 14 3.34 1.01 21.25
CA PRO A 14 4.77 1.30 21.22
C PRO A 14 5.59 0.09 20.74
N GLY A 15 6.37 0.27 19.66
CA GLY A 15 7.18 -0.79 19.07
C GLY A 15 6.43 -1.84 18.24
N GLN A 16 5.10 -1.79 18.17
CA GLN A 16 4.31 -2.66 17.30
C GLN A 16 4.61 -2.35 15.84
N LYS A 17 4.98 -3.37 15.07
CA LYS A 17 5.31 -3.26 13.65
C LYS A 17 4.24 -3.88 12.78
N MET A 18 3.98 -3.26 11.64
CA MET A 18 3.13 -3.80 10.58
C MET A 18 3.78 -3.56 9.23
N LYS A 19 3.74 -4.58 8.36
CA LYS A 19 4.11 -4.44 6.96
C LYS A 19 2.86 -4.25 6.12
N VAL A 20 2.87 -3.23 5.27
CA VAL A 20 1.75 -2.83 4.42
C VAL A 20 2.29 -2.55 3.03
N ASP A 21 1.49 -2.83 1.99
CA ASP A 21 1.81 -2.34 0.65
C ASP A 21 1.92 -0.82 0.68
N THR A 22 2.98 -0.28 0.08
CA THR A 22 3.34 1.14 0.21
C THR A 22 2.21 2.06 -0.27
N GLY A 23 1.55 1.70 -1.36
CA GLY A 23 0.42 2.47 -1.88
C GLY A 23 -0.81 2.47 -0.97
N ASN A 24 -0.92 1.52 -0.03
CA ASN A 24 -2.07 1.38 0.86
C ASN A 24 -1.91 2.16 2.18
N VAL A 25 -0.72 2.70 2.48
CA VAL A 25 -0.56 3.61 3.62
C VAL A 25 -0.99 5.01 3.18
N ALA A 26 -2.11 5.48 3.71
CA ALA A 26 -2.67 6.77 3.33
C ALA A 26 -2.18 7.91 4.21
N ILE A 27 -2.34 7.75 5.52
CA ILE A 27 -2.00 8.75 6.53
C ILE A 27 -1.44 8.03 7.76
N TYR A 28 -0.51 8.65 8.47
CA TYR A 28 -0.02 8.19 9.76
C TYR A 28 0.34 9.37 10.66
N GLU A 29 0.22 9.19 11.97
CA GLU A 29 0.64 10.20 12.94
C GLU A 29 2.16 10.35 12.96
N SER A 30 2.66 11.54 13.35
CA SER A 30 4.10 11.85 13.38
C SER A 30 4.91 10.98 14.34
N THR A 31 4.26 10.31 15.29
CA THR A 31 4.88 9.37 16.24
C THR A 31 5.13 7.99 15.63
N VAL A 32 4.50 7.69 14.50
CA VAL A 32 4.68 6.43 13.78
C VAL A 32 5.94 6.52 12.92
N SER A 33 6.86 5.57 13.11
CA SER A 33 8.04 5.42 12.26
C SER A 33 7.66 4.72 10.95
N TYR A 34 8.15 5.24 9.82
CA TYR A 34 7.82 4.82 8.47
C TYR A 34 9.09 4.43 7.71
N GLY A 35 9.15 3.21 7.18
CA GLY A 35 10.31 2.73 6.41
C GLY A 35 9.90 1.93 5.17
N VAL A 36 10.38 2.31 3.99
CA VAL A 36 10.10 1.62 2.73
C VAL A 36 11.22 0.64 2.39
N GLU A 37 10.87 -0.62 2.22
CA GLU A 37 11.76 -1.68 1.78
C GLU A 37 11.38 -2.09 0.34
N ARG A 38 12.33 -1.96 -0.58
CA ARG A 38 12.18 -2.55 -1.92
C ARG A 38 12.55 -4.03 -1.84
N ILE A 39 11.60 -4.92 -2.13
CA ILE A 39 11.90 -6.36 -2.18
C ILE A 39 12.72 -6.64 -3.45
N LYS A 40 14.01 -6.95 -3.27
CA LYS A 40 14.89 -7.40 -4.36
C LYS A 40 14.68 -8.89 -4.61
N GLY A 41 14.56 -9.28 -5.88
CA GLY A 41 14.65 -10.70 -6.26
C GLY A 41 13.34 -11.48 -6.31
N PHE A 42 12.16 -10.83 -6.32
CA PHE A 42 10.95 -11.47 -6.83
C PHE A 42 11.10 -11.63 -8.35
N LYS A 43 11.84 -12.66 -8.73
CA LYS A 43 12.05 -13.12 -10.10
C LYS A 43 10.65 -13.39 -10.65
N ASN A 44 10.16 -12.49 -11.49
CA ASN A 44 8.97 -12.63 -12.33
C ASN A 44 7.59 -12.44 -11.64
N ILE A 45 6.77 -11.54 -12.22
CA ILE A 45 5.41 -11.87 -12.67
C ILE A 45 4.40 -12.32 -11.58
N LEU A 46 3.82 -11.37 -10.86
CA LEU A 46 2.42 -11.54 -10.39
C LEU A 46 1.55 -10.29 -10.59
N PHE A 47 2.14 -9.11 -10.83
CA PHE A 47 1.41 -7.83 -11.00
C PHE A 47 1.93 -6.92 -12.13
N GLY A 48 2.42 -7.49 -13.23
CA GLY A 48 2.64 -6.71 -14.48
C GLY A 48 3.85 -5.78 -14.54
N GLY A 49 4.93 -6.04 -13.79
CA GLY A 49 6.23 -5.37 -13.98
C GLY A 49 6.53 -4.17 -13.07
N GLU A 50 5.60 -3.76 -12.22
CA GLU A 50 5.88 -2.79 -11.15
C GLU A 50 6.49 -3.51 -9.93
N GLY A 51 7.60 -3.00 -9.41
CA GLY A 51 8.25 -3.57 -8.23
C GLY A 51 7.34 -3.52 -7.01
N LEU A 52 7.34 -4.58 -6.19
CA LEU A 52 6.62 -4.59 -4.92
C LEU A 52 7.41 -3.77 -3.89
N PHE A 53 6.79 -2.70 -3.38
CA PHE A 53 7.33 -1.90 -2.29
C PHE A 53 6.53 -2.20 -1.02
N LEU A 54 7.18 -2.77 -0.02
CA LEU A 54 6.59 -2.94 1.31
C LEU A 54 7.03 -1.80 2.20
N THR A 55 6.05 -1.19 2.87
CA THR A 55 6.29 -0.22 3.93
C THR A 55 6.14 -0.90 5.27
N THR A 56 7.09 -0.67 6.16
CA THR A 56 6.96 -1.00 7.58
C THR A 56 6.54 0.25 8.35
N VAL A 57 5.40 0.19 9.02
CA VAL A 57 4.97 1.20 10.00
C VAL A 57 5.19 0.65 11.41
N THR A 58 5.77 1.46 12.30
CA THR A 58 6.07 1.09 13.68
C THR A 58 5.52 2.13 14.65
N GLY A 59 4.69 1.71 15.60
CA GLY A 59 4.10 2.59 16.60
C GLY A 59 5.09 3.14 17.64
N PRO A 60 4.62 4.04 18.52
CA PRO A 60 3.20 4.27 18.81
C PRO A 60 2.51 5.25 17.85
N GLY A 61 1.18 5.09 17.71
CA GLY A 61 0.32 6.05 17.02
C GLY A 61 -0.62 5.42 16.00
N LYS A 62 -1.50 6.24 15.44
CA LYS A 62 -2.53 5.83 14.50
C LYS A 62 -2.04 5.84 13.06
N VAL A 63 -2.47 4.83 12.30
CA VAL A 63 -2.31 4.75 10.84
C VAL A 63 -3.67 4.55 10.18
N TRP A 64 -3.87 5.20 9.04
CA TRP A 64 -5.03 5.04 8.18
C TRP A 64 -4.59 4.35 6.90
N LEU A 65 -5.16 3.19 6.63
CA LEU A 65 -4.87 2.39 5.46
C LEU A 65 -6.05 2.42 4.49
N GLN A 66 -5.76 2.59 3.21
CA GLN A 66 -6.77 2.45 2.16
C GLN A 66 -6.81 1.00 1.65
N THR A 67 -7.99 0.50 1.29
CA THR A 67 -8.15 -0.89 0.83
C THR A 67 -7.70 -1.10 -0.61
N MET A 68 -7.67 -0.03 -1.41
CA MET A 68 -7.33 -0.09 -2.82
C MET A 68 -6.37 1.05 -3.16
N THR A 69 -5.73 0.98 -4.32
CA THR A 69 -5.03 2.09 -4.94
C THR A 69 -5.55 2.26 -6.35
N THR A 70 -5.60 3.49 -6.86
CA THR A 70 -6.00 3.76 -8.25
C THR A 70 -5.19 2.92 -9.26
N GLN A 71 -3.89 2.76 -9.04
CA GLN A 71 -3.02 1.93 -9.89
C GLN A 71 -3.39 0.44 -9.78
N GLY A 72 -3.61 -0.06 -8.55
CA GLY A 72 -4.05 -1.43 -8.33
C GLY A 72 -5.40 -1.72 -8.99
N PHE A 73 -6.34 -0.79 -8.86
CA PHE A 73 -7.64 -0.86 -9.52
C PHE A 73 -7.52 -0.87 -11.04
N ALA A 74 -6.77 0.09 -11.61
CA ALA A 74 -6.52 0.18 -13.04
C ALA A 74 -5.97 -1.14 -13.60
N LYS A 75 -4.99 -1.75 -12.92
CA LYS A 75 -4.43 -3.05 -13.34
C LYS A 75 -5.47 -4.17 -13.37
N VAL A 76 -6.41 -4.19 -12.44
CA VAL A 76 -7.46 -5.20 -12.39
C VAL A 76 -8.47 -4.99 -13.54
N ILE A 77 -8.78 -3.74 -13.90
CA ILE A 77 -9.79 -3.45 -14.92
C ILE A 77 -9.26 -3.44 -16.36
N ILE A 78 -7.98 -3.11 -16.58
CA ILE A 78 -7.34 -3.01 -17.90
C ILE A 78 -7.62 -4.22 -18.82
N PRO A 79 -7.52 -5.49 -18.35
CA PRO A 79 -7.82 -6.66 -19.17
C PRO A 79 -9.25 -6.73 -19.71
N PHE A 80 -10.17 -5.99 -19.09
CA PHE A 80 -11.60 -5.95 -19.44
C PHE A 80 -11.98 -4.70 -20.25
N LEU A 81 -11.05 -3.75 -20.44
CA LEU A 81 -11.31 -2.55 -21.23
C LEU A 81 -11.34 -2.89 -22.74
N PRO A 82 -12.20 -2.21 -23.53
CA PRO A 82 -12.18 -2.34 -24.97
C PRO A 82 -10.79 -2.00 -25.53
N LYS A 83 -10.29 -2.82 -26.46
CA LYS A 83 -9.11 -2.45 -27.24
C LYS A 83 -9.54 -1.40 -28.26
N SER A 84 -8.81 -0.29 -28.35
CA SER A 84 -9.00 0.62 -29.47
C SER A 84 -8.71 -0.14 -30.76
N ASN A 85 -9.64 -0.07 -31.72
CA ASN A 85 -9.39 -0.45 -33.11
C ASN A 85 -8.43 0.55 -33.75
#